data_AF-A0A6I2GKA1-F1
#
_entry.id   AF-A0A6I2GKA1-F1
#
_cell.length_a   1.000
_cell.length_b   1.000
_cell.length_c   1.000
_cell.angle_alpha   90.00
_cell.angle_beta   90.00
_cell.angle_gamma   90.00
#
_symmetry.space_group_name_H-M   'P 1'
#
loop_
_entity.id
_entity.type
_entity.pdbx_description
1 polymer ?
#
loop_
_entity_poly.entity_id
_entity_poly.type
_entity_poly.pdbx_seq_one_letter_code
_entity_poly.pdbx_strand_id
1 'polypeptide(L)'
;MKRFKQLVLSGTIFTMVACPTVFAEESSLTIDEAYQTKLEEVYEEELSDYIEMEYPAVFSYSLHDIDQNGIEELILLEDSIVKHVYTFDEEKEEVVFLEDLSAPFTYRNYILITEDGFIFRSGSNGAASGLYSGYKIEENGVEVEELYKFLWDYSVNSDKPYYKLDDPETFYTESEFLELVDSRYFVTEQDNMVEFESMELDYPIKDFPRVDDSPLSEGEKD
;
A
#
# COMPACT_ATOMS: atom_id res chain seq x y z
N MET A 1 -31.67 -44.01 -81.96
CA MET A 1 -30.82 -43.61 -80.81
C MET A 1 -31.55 -42.52 -80.03
N LYS A 2 -31.99 -42.84 -78.80
CA LYS A 2 -32.80 -41.94 -77.95
C LYS A 2 -31.87 -41.03 -77.15
N ARG A 3 -32.05 -39.70 -77.24
CA ARG A 3 -31.36 -38.71 -76.40
C ARG A 3 -32.18 -38.45 -75.15
N PHE A 4 -31.59 -38.69 -73.98
CA PHE A 4 -32.15 -38.38 -72.67
C PHE A 4 -31.76 -36.96 -72.25
N LYS A 5 -32.73 -36.23 -71.69
CA LYS A 5 -32.57 -34.90 -71.09
C LYS A 5 -31.85 -35.01 -69.76
N GLN A 6 -30.95 -34.08 -69.46
CA GLN A 6 -30.30 -33.92 -68.16
C GLN A 6 -30.94 -32.72 -67.45
N LEU A 7 -31.47 -32.97 -66.25
CA LEU A 7 -32.09 -32.00 -65.35
C LEU A 7 -31.05 -31.64 -64.29
N VAL A 8 -30.77 -30.36 -64.08
CA VAL A 8 -29.86 -29.87 -63.04
C VAL A 8 -30.71 -29.38 -61.86
N LEU A 9 -30.56 -30.00 -60.68
CA LEU A 9 -31.06 -29.48 -59.41
C LEU A 9 -29.89 -28.83 -58.65
N SER A 10 -30.01 -27.54 -58.33
CA SER A 10 -29.11 -26.86 -57.38
C SER A 10 -29.63 -27.06 -55.96
N GLY A 11 -28.84 -27.77 -55.13
CA GLY A 11 -29.06 -27.84 -53.69
C GLY A 11 -28.22 -26.81 -52.96
N THR A 12 -28.86 -25.92 -52.21
CA THR A 12 -28.21 -25.01 -51.26
C THR A 12 -28.01 -25.76 -49.94
N ILE A 13 -26.76 -25.90 -49.49
CA ILE A 13 -26.42 -26.47 -48.19
C ILE A 13 -26.42 -25.32 -47.17
N PHE A 14 -27.29 -25.39 -46.16
CA PHE A 14 -27.24 -24.52 -44.98
C PHE A 14 -26.33 -25.17 -43.93
N THR A 15 -25.16 -24.57 -43.68
CA THR A 15 -24.29 -24.92 -42.56
C THR A 15 -24.71 -24.07 -41.36
N MET A 16 -25.33 -24.68 -40.34
CA MET A 16 -25.51 -24.02 -39.05
C MET A 16 -24.16 -23.97 -38.34
N VAL A 17 -23.61 -22.76 -38.17
CA VAL A 17 -22.48 -22.51 -37.28
C VAL A 17 -23.06 -22.36 -35.87
N ALA A 18 -22.85 -23.37 -35.04
CA ALA A 18 -23.10 -23.24 -33.60
C ALA A 18 -22.06 -22.27 -33.04
N CYS A 19 -22.52 -21.13 -32.53
CA CYS A 19 -21.68 -20.19 -31.79
C CYS A 19 -21.42 -20.83 -30.42
N PRO A 20 -20.17 -21.14 -30.04
CA PRO A 20 -19.89 -21.56 -28.68
C PRO A 20 -20.09 -20.36 -27.76
N THR A 21 -21.10 -20.43 -26.90
CA THR A 21 -21.22 -19.54 -25.75
C THR A 21 -20.07 -19.88 -24.81
N VAL A 22 -18.98 -19.11 -24.88
CA VAL A 22 -17.94 -19.12 -23.86
C VAL A 22 -18.53 -18.37 -22.67
N PHE A 23 -18.92 -19.10 -21.63
CA PHE A 23 -19.11 -18.50 -20.32
C PHE A 23 -17.71 -18.18 -19.81
N ALA A 24 -17.32 -16.90 -19.87
CA ALA A 24 -16.24 -16.41 -19.04
C ALA A 24 -16.76 -16.49 -17.60
N GLU A 25 -16.18 -17.38 -16.79
CA GLU A 25 -16.28 -17.26 -15.35
C GLU A 25 -15.45 -16.03 -14.96
N GLU A 26 -16.08 -14.86 -15.01
CA GLU A 26 -15.57 -13.63 -14.38
C GLU A 26 -15.72 -13.79 -12.87
N SER A 27 -14.77 -14.50 -12.28
CA SER A 27 -14.47 -14.35 -10.86
C SER A 27 -13.53 -13.14 -10.76
N SER A 28 -14.07 -11.93 -10.76
CA SER A 28 -13.30 -10.74 -10.37
C SER A 28 -12.89 -10.94 -8.91
N LEU A 29 -11.59 -11.06 -8.66
CA LEU A 29 -11.04 -11.16 -7.31
C LEU A 29 -11.52 -9.93 -6.52
N THR A 30 -12.14 -10.13 -5.36
CA THR A 30 -12.47 -9.00 -4.48
C THR A 30 -11.18 -8.41 -3.90
N ILE A 31 -11.19 -7.13 -3.50
CA ILE A 31 -10.03 -6.48 -2.86
C ILE A 31 -9.61 -7.28 -1.62
N ASP A 32 -10.57 -7.73 -0.80
CA ASP A 32 -10.31 -8.59 0.37
C ASP A 32 -9.57 -9.89 -0.02
N GLU A 33 -10.00 -10.58 -1.08
CA GLU A 33 -9.32 -11.80 -1.55
C GLU A 33 -7.91 -11.49 -2.09
N ALA A 34 -7.74 -10.34 -2.74
CA ALA A 34 -6.46 -9.88 -3.24
C ALA A 34 -5.47 -9.58 -2.09
N TYR A 35 -5.93 -8.87 -1.06
CA TYR A 35 -5.15 -8.59 0.13
C TYR A 35 -4.88 -9.86 0.95
N GLN A 36 -5.85 -10.78 1.08
CA GLN A 36 -5.62 -12.06 1.74
C GLN A 36 -4.49 -12.84 1.05
N THR A 37 -4.54 -12.92 -0.28
CA THR A 37 -3.49 -13.57 -1.07
C THR A 37 -2.14 -12.90 -0.85
N LYS A 38 -2.10 -11.56 -0.84
CA LYS A 38 -0.86 -10.82 -0.56
C LYS A 38 -0.32 -11.07 0.84
N LEU A 39 -1.19 -11.15 1.84
CA LEU A 39 -0.81 -11.45 3.22
C LEU A 39 -0.16 -12.84 3.33
N GLU A 40 -0.74 -13.84 2.67
CA GLU A 40 -0.17 -15.20 2.62
C GLU A 40 1.20 -15.21 1.93
N GLU A 41 1.35 -14.50 0.81
CA GLU A 41 2.63 -14.35 0.12
C GLU A 41 3.70 -13.71 1.01
N VAL A 42 3.40 -12.57 1.67
CA VAL A 42 4.36 -11.91 2.56
C VAL A 42 4.70 -12.78 3.76
N TYR A 43 3.73 -13.51 4.31
CA TYR A 43 3.99 -14.45 5.39
C TYR A 43 5.00 -15.53 4.97
N GLU A 44 4.75 -16.20 3.83
CA GLU A 44 5.59 -17.30 3.34
C GLU A 44 6.97 -16.83 2.87
N GLU A 45 7.05 -15.67 2.22
CA GLU A 45 8.30 -15.21 1.58
C GLU A 45 9.19 -14.39 2.51
N GLU A 46 8.63 -13.67 3.49
CA GLU A 46 9.37 -12.69 4.28
C GLU A 46 9.31 -12.90 5.80
N LEU A 47 8.22 -13.46 6.35
CA LEU A 47 7.98 -13.49 7.80
C LEU A 47 8.12 -14.85 8.46
N SER A 48 7.88 -15.95 7.73
CA SER A 48 7.81 -17.30 8.31
C SER A 48 9.05 -17.65 9.12
N ASP A 49 10.24 -17.36 8.60
CA ASP A 49 11.51 -17.64 9.26
C ASP A 49 11.64 -16.86 10.58
N TYR A 50 11.23 -15.59 10.61
CA TYR A 50 11.30 -14.78 11.83
C TYR A 50 10.33 -15.29 12.90
N ILE A 51 9.11 -15.64 12.49
CA ILE A 51 8.08 -16.17 13.39
C ILE A 51 8.50 -17.53 13.94
N GLU A 52 8.98 -18.44 13.09
CA GLU A 52 9.46 -19.77 13.50
C GLU A 52 10.69 -19.68 14.43
N MET A 53 11.53 -18.67 14.26
CA MET A 53 12.71 -18.41 15.10
C MET A 53 12.38 -17.68 16.40
N GLU A 54 11.10 -17.44 16.71
CA GLU A 54 10.66 -16.65 17.87
C GLU A 54 11.34 -15.28 17.92
N TYR A 55 11.48 -14.62 16.76
CA TYR A 55 11.98 -13.26 16.69
C TYR A 55 11.12 -12.36 17.60
N PRO A 56 11.72 -11.55 18.48
CA PRO A 56 10.99 -10.85 19.53
C PRO A 56 10.31 -9.58 19.01
N ALA A 57 9.50 -9.70 17.96
CA ALA A 57 8.63 -8.67 17.44
C ALA A 57 7.25 -9.25 17.10
N VAL A 58 6.23 -8.40 17.18
CA VAL A 58 4.87 -8.73 16.75
C VAL A 58 4.68 -8.24 15.32
N PHE A 59 4.39 -9.15 14.41
CA PHE A 59 3.98 -8.80 13.05
C PHE A 59 2.46 -8.69 13.00
N SER A 60 1.96 -7.62 12.39
CA SER A 60 0.53 -7.33 12.30
C SER A 60 0.19 -6.62 11.00
N TYR A 61 -1.11 -6.53 10.68
CA TYR A 61 -1.62 -5.80 9.54
C TYR A 61 -2.80 -4.90 9.93
N SER A 62 -3.05 -3.86 9.14
CA SER A 62 -4.19 -2.96 9.27
C SER A 62 -4.70 -2.56 7.90
N LEU A 63 -5.97 -2.20 7.81
CA LEU A 63 -6.57 -1.58 6.64
C LEU A 63 -6.89 -0.12 6.97
N HIS A 64 -6.44 0.80 6.14
CA HIS A 64 -6.69 2.22 6.34
C HIS A 64 -6.67 2.97 5.02
N ASP A 65 -7.69 3.79 4.75
CA ASP A 65 -7.77 4.68 3.59
C ASP A 65 -6.92 5.93 3.86
N ILE A 66 -5.64 5.88 3.43
CA ILE A 66 -4.64 6.93 3.71
C ILE A 66 -4.91 8.15 2.84
N ASP A 67 -5.28 7.95 1.57
CA ASP A 67 -5.43 9.01 0.58
C ASP A 67 -6.87 9.55 0.43
N GLN A 68 -7.81 8.91 1.11
CA GLN A 68 -9.24 9.23 1.14
C GLN A 68 -9.93 9.00 -0.22
N ASN A 69 -9.41 8.07 -1.03
CA ASN A 69 -10.00 7.70 -2.33
C ASN A 69 -11.15 6.68 -2.20
N GLY A 70 -11.35 6.09 -1.02
CA GLY A 70 -12.37 5.08 -0.74
C GLY A 70 -11.91 3.63 -0.87
N ILE A 71 -10.62 3.40 -1.15
CA ILE A 71 -9.94 2.11 -1.15
C ILE A 71 -8.97 2.11 0.02
N GLU A 72 -9.14 1.17 0.95
CA GLU A 72 -8.22 1.06 2.07
C GLU A 72 -6.88 0.47 1.62
N GLU A 73 -5.77 1.05 2.06
CA GLU A 73 -4.45 0.46 1.92
C GLU A 73 -4.25 -0.67 2.94
N LEU A 74 -3.59 -1.73 2.49
CA LEU A 74 -3.06 -2.79 3.36
C LEU A 74 -1.70 -2.35 3.93
N ILE A 75 -1.65 -2.21 5.26
CA ILE A 75 -0.47 -1.74 5.99
C ILE A 75 0.07 -2.88 6.83
N LEU A 76 1.33 -3.25 6.64
CA LEU A 76 2.03 -4.23 7.48
C LEU A 76 2.89 -3.54 8.52
N LEU A 77 2.82 -4.03 9.75
CA LEU A 77 3.50 -3.47 10.91
C LEU A 77 4.37 -4.50 11.63
N GLU A 78 5.49 -4.02 12.17
CA GLU A 78 6.37 -4.73 13.12
C GLU A 78 6.42 -3.91 14.40
N ASP A 79 5.94 -4.45 15.52
CA ASP A 79 5.81 -3.73 16.80
C ASP A 79 5.10 -2.38 16.66
N SER A 80 4.01 -2.35 15.89
CA SER A 80 3.23 -1.13 15.54
C SER A 80 3.98 -0.10 14.68
N ILE A 81 5.16 -0.43 14.15
CA ILE A 81 5.89 0.41 13.20
C ILE A 81 5.55 -0.04 11.79
N VAL A 82 5.08 0.88 10.95
CA VAL A 82 4.77 0.61 9.54
C VAL A 82 6.02 0.15 8.79
N LYS A 83 5.88 -0.95 8.04
CA LYS A 83 6.92 -1.58 7.24
C LYS A 83 6.58 -1.56 5.77
N HIS A 84 5.49 -2.18 5.39
CA HIS A 84 5.05 -2.22 4.00
C HIS A 84 3.69 -1.57 3.87
N VAL A 85 3.45 -0.91 2.74
CA VAL A 85 2.15 -0.37 2.35
C VAL A 85 1.81 -0.90 0.97
N TYR A 86 0.61 -1.43 0.82
CA TYR A 86 0.05 -1.89 -0.44
C TYR A 86 -1.30 -1.22 -0.67
N THR A 87 -1.63 -1.00 -1.93
CA THR A 87 -2.95 -0.52 -2.38
C THR A 87 -3.51 -1.47 -3.43
N PHE A 88 -4.76 -1.28 -3.85
CA PHE A 88 -5.38 -2.02 -4.94
C PHE A 88 -5.58 -1.12 -6.16
N ASP A 89 -4.96 -1.46 -7.28
CA ASP A 89 -5.15 -0.79 -8.56
C ASP A 89 -6.40 -1.36 -9.25
N GLU A 90 -7.51 -0.63 -9.17
CA GLU A 90 -8.78 -1.04 -9.80
C GLU A 90 -8.70 -1.15 -11.33
N GLU A 91 -7.81 -0.39 -11.99
CA GLU A 91 -7.68 -0.46 -13.45
C GLU A 91 -6.98 -1.74 -13.89
N LYS A 92 -6.03 -2.24 -13.08
CA LYS A 92 -5.26 -3.45 -13.34
C LYS A 92 -5.77 -4.69 -12.60
N GLU A 93 -6.70 -4.51 -11.66
CA GLU A 93 -7.20 -5.56 -10.76
C GLU A 93 -6.07 -6.27 -10.00
N GLU A 94 -5.10 -5.50 -9.50
CA GLU A 94 -3.91 -6.05 -8.82
C GLU A 94 -3.54 -5.28 -7.55
N VAL A 95 -2.90 -5.99 -6.60
CA VAL A 95 -2.30 -5.37 -5.40
C VAL A 95 -0.96 -4.77 -5.77
N VAL A 96 -0.80 -3.46 -5.54
CA VAL A 96 0.43 -2.73 -5.83
C VAL A 96 1.19 -2.45 -4.55
N PHE A 97 2.49 -2.71 -4.57
CA PHE A 97 3.41 -2.38 -3.48
C PHE A 97 3.91 -0.94 -3.62
N LEU A 98 3.69 -0.11 -2.60
CA LEU A 98 4.15 1.27 -2.56
C LEU A 98 5.59 1.33 -2.04
N GLU A 99 6.56 1.14 -2.95
CA GLU A 99 7.99 0.97 -2.62
C GLU A 99 8.57 2.16 -1.81
N ASP A 100 8.20 3.40 -2.15
CA ASP A 100 8.68 4.61 -1.47
C ASP A 100 8.20 4.71 -0.01
N LEU A 101 7.07 4.07 0.28
CA LEU A 101 6.43 4.03 1.60
C LEU A 101 6.76 2.74 2.36
N SER A 102 7.83 2.06 1.96
CA SER A 102 8.16 0.76 2.51
C SER A 102 9.59 0.66 3.03
N ALA A 103 9.80 -0.28 3.93
CA ALA A 103 11.09 -0.62 4.51
C ALA A 103 11.14 -2.09 4.93
N PRO A 104 12.30 -2.74 4.82
CA PRO A 104 12.44 -4.14 5.20
C PRO A 104 12.09 -4.38 6.67
N PHE A 105 11.48 -5.53 6.94
CA PHE A 105 11.34 -6.04 8.31
C PHE A 105 12.69 -6.10 9.02
N THR A 106 12.69 -5.94 10.35
CA THR A 106 13.86 -5.92 11.24
C THR A 106 14.80 -4.72 11.08
N TYR A 107 14.60 -3.87 10.08
CA TYR A 107 15.36 -2.62 9.93
C TYR A 107 14.81 -1.52 10.83
N ARG A 108 15.70 -0.67 11.33
CA ARG A 108 15.32 0.49 12.14
C ARG A 108 14.96 1.68 11.24
N ASN A 109 13.77 1.64 10.68
CA ASN A 109 13.11 2.75 9.99
C ASN A 109 11.87 3.18 10.77
N TYR A 110 11.44 4.42 10.58
CA TYR A 110 10.19 4.91 11.12
C TYR A 110 9.38 5.50 9.98
N ILE A 111 8.18 4.95 9.78
CA ILE A 111 7.18 5.49 8.87
C ILE A 111 6.00 5.90 9.75
N LEU A 112 5.61 7.16 9.64
CA LEU A 112 4.53 7.78 10.37
C LEU A 112 3.50 8.25 9.36
N ILE A 113 2.24 7.89 9.58
CA ILE A 113 1.11 8.31 8.74
C ILE A 113 0.21 9.17 9.63
N THR A 114 -0.15 10.36 9.18
CA THR A 114 -1.06 11.29 9.89
C THR A 114 -2.50 11.12 9.40
N GLU A 115 -3.45 11.58 10.21
CA GLU A 115 -4.88 11.53 9.89
C GLU A 115 -5.27 12.28 8.58
N ASP A 116 -4.44 13.23 8.14
CA ASP A 116 -4.64 13.97 6.88
C ASP A 116 -3.93 13.35 5.67
N GLY A 117 -3.44 12.11 5.79
CA GLY A 117 -2.83 11.34 4.70
C GLY A 117 -1.39 11.74 4.39
N PHE A 118 -0.74 12.52 5.25
CA PHE A 118 0.67 12.85 5.09
C PHE A 118 1.55 11.74 5.67
N ILE A 119 2.63 11.42 4.97
CA ILE A 119 3.48 10.29 5.32
C ILE A 119 4.91 10.77 5.54
N PHE A 120 5.44 10.54 6.74
CA PHE A 120 6.83 10.84 7.09
C PHE A 120 7.63 9.57 7.10
N ARG A 121 8.82 9.65 6.50
CA ARG A 121 9.83 8.62 6.64
C ARG A 121 11.07 9.21 7.27
N SER A 122 11.50 8.56 8.36
CA SER A 122 12.73 8.89 9.06
C SER A 122 13.64 7.67 9.11
N GLY A 123 14.89 7.87 8.70
CA GLY A 123 15.94 6.86 8.73
C GLY A 123 17.19 7.41 9.42
N SER A 124 17.79 6.64 10.31
CA SER A 124 19.09 7.00 10.89
C SER A 124 20.22 6.43 10.03
N ASN A 125 21.16 7.28 9.62
CA ASN A 125 22.41 6.88 8.97
C ASN A 125 23.60 6.89 9.95
N GLY A 126 23.31 6.95 11.25
CA GLY A 126 24.30 7.04 12.32
C GLY A 126 23.88 8.00 13.43
N ALA A 127 24.76 8.23 14.40
CA ALA A 127 24.49 9.09 15.55
C ALA A 127 24.44 10.59 15.20
N ALA A 128 24.99 11.00 14.05
CA ALA A 128 25.10 12.40 13.64
C ALA A 128 24.50 12.66 12.26
N SER A 129 23.82 11.69 11.65
CA SER A 129 23.17 11.85 10.36
C SER A 129 21.88 11.04 10.21
N GLY A 130 20.97 11.54 9.38
CA GLY A 130 19.64 10.98 9.19
C GLY A 130 18.95 11.53 7.94
N LEU A 131 17.98 10.77 7.44
CA LEU A 131 17.14 11.10 6.30
C LEU A 131 15.74 11.47 6.80
N TYR A 132 15.20 12.55 6.26
CA TYR A 132 13.83 13.00 6.46
C TYR A 132 13.16 13.16 5.11
N SER A 133 12.10 12.39 4.88
CA SER A 133 11.29 12.50 3.68
C SER A 133 9.82 12.67 4.04
N GLY A 134 9.11 13.43 3.20
CA GLY A 134 7.66 13.60 3.26
C GLY A 134 7.04 13.12 1.96
N TYR A 135 5.94 12.39 2.07
CA TYR A 135 5.23 11.80 0.94
C TYR A 135 3.73 12.03 1.06
N LYS A 136 3.05 11.89 -0.07
CA LYS A 136 1.60 11.74 -0.18
C LYS A 136 1.28 10.67 -1.22
N ILE A 137 0.21 9.93 -1.02
CA ILE A 137 -0.37 9.09 -2.08
C ILE A 137 -1.24 10.01 -2.95
N GLU A 138 -1.09 9.91 -4.26
CA GLU A 138 -1.86 10.67 -5.23
C GLU A 138 -3.32 10.20 -5.30
N GLU A 139 -4.22 11.02 -5.86
CA GLU A 139 -5.67 10.71 -5.95
C GLU A 139 -5.99 9.40 -6.71
N ASN A 140 -5.03 8.82 -7.44
CA ASN A 140 -5.19 7.54 -8.11
C ASN A 140 -4.88 6.33 -7.20
N GLY A 141 -4.50 6.53 -5.94
CA GLY A 141 -4.15 5.49 -4.97
C GLY A 141 -2.79 4.81 -5.20
N VAL A 142 -2.28 4.83 -6.43
CA VAL A 142 -1.16 4.00 -6.86
C VAL A 142 0.16 4.75 -6.96
N GLU A 143 0.12 6.06 -7.27
CA GLU A 143 1.31 6.89 -7.35
C GLU A 143 1.62 7.56 -6.00
N VAL A 144 2.91 7.68 -5.70
CA VAL A 144 3.39 8.36 -4.48
C VAL A 144 4.19 9.59 -4.90
N GLU A 145 3.78 10.76 -4.41
CA GLU A 145 4.51 12.01 -4.57
C GLU A 145 5.50 12.21 -3.41
N GLU A 146 6.79 12.35 -3.73
CA GLU A 146 7.81 12.81 -2.76
C GLU A 146 7.77 14.34 -2.67
N LEU A 147 7.25 14.86 -1.57
CA LEU A 147 7.08 16.30 -1.33
C LEU A 147 8.39 16.97 -0.97
N TYR A 148 9.20 16.29 -0.15
CA TYR A 148 10.53 16.73 0.20
C TYR A 148 11.42 15.59 0.65
N LYS A 149 12.73 15.81 0.51
CA LYS A 149 13.78 14.90 0.95
C LYS A 149 15.00 15.67 1.44
N PHE A 150 15.22 15.61 2.74
CA PHE A 150 16.32 16.28 3.42
C PHE A 150 17.25 15.27 4.08
N LEU A 151 18.54 15.54 4.01
CA LEU A 151 19.51 14.95 4.93
C LEU A 151 19.78 15.93 6.06
N TRP A 152 19.92 15.37 7.24
CA TRP A 152 20.50 16.01 8.40
C TRP A 152 21.88 15.40 8.64
N ASP A 153 22.93 16.22 8.74
CA ASP A 153 24.28 15.78 9.03
C ASP A 153 25.08 16.86 9.78
N TYR A 154 25.23 16.69 11.10
CA TYR A 154 26.03 17.60 11.94
C TYR A 154 27.53 17.58 11.63
N SER A 155 28.03 16.53 10.97
CA SER A 155 29.44 16.40 10.62
C SER A 155 29.84 17.21 9.39
N VAL A 156 28.88 17.48 8.50
CA VAL A 156 29.08 18.29 7.29
C VAL A 156 29.01 19.78 7.65
N ASN A 157 27.98 20.19 8.38
CA ASN A 157 27.81 21.58 8.79
C ASN A 157 27.08 21.66 10.14
N SER A 158 27.83 21.93 11.22
CA SER A 158 27.26 21.90 12.56
C SER A 158 26.26 23.01 12.87
N ASP A 159 26.37 24.15 12.17
CA ASP A 159 25.51 25.31 12.42
C ASP A 159 24.24 25.26 11.56
N LYS A 160 24.31 24.57 10.42
CA LYS A 160 23.21 24.37 9.46
C LYS A 160 23.20 22.92 8.96
N PRO A 161 22.75 21.96 9.79
CA PRO A 161 22.95 20.54 9.49
C PRO A 161 21.99 19.98 8.45
N TYR A 162 20.94 20.71 8.05
CA TYR A 162 19.94 20.23 7.09
C TYR A 162 20.29 20.68 5.67
N TYR A 163 20.14 19.81 4.69
CA TYR A 163 20.27 20.14 3.27
C TYR A 163 19.39 19.23 2.43
N LYS A 164 18.96 19.70 1.26
CA LYS A 164 18.19 18.88 0.34
C LYS A 164 19.11 17.94 -0.44
N LEU A 165 18.64 16.74 -0.74
CA LEU A 165 19.44 15.78 -1.50
C LEU A 165 19.64 16.18 -2.96
N ASP A 166 18.68 16.91 -3.54
CA ASP A 166 18.74 17.44 -4.90
C ASP A 166 19.49 18.79 -5.00
N ASP A 167 19.74 19.45 -3.86
CA ASP A 167 20.53 20.68 -3.74
C ASP A 167 21.46 20.63 -2.50
N PRO A 168 22.56 19.85 -2.57
CA PRO A 168 23.45 19.62 -1.43
C PRO A 168 24.35 20.82 -1.08
N GLU A 169 24.30 21.90 -1.85
CA GLU A 169 25.07 23.13 -1.60
C GLU A 169 24.32 24.12 -0.72
N THR A 170 23.02 23.92 -0.51
CA THR A 170 22.17 24.79 0.30
C THR A 170 21.87 24.17 1.65
N PHE A 171 22.33 24.85 2.71
CA PHE A 171 22.21 24.39 4.10
C PHE A 171 21.22 25.24 4.90
N TYR A 172 20.48 24.60 5.79
CA TYR A 172 19.46 25.19 6.64
C TYR A 172 19.73 24.93 8.12
N THR A 173 19.49 25.94 8.94
CA THR A 173 19.29 25.78 10.39
C THR A 173 18.04 24.96 10.67
N GLU A 174 17.87 24.48 11.90
CA GLU A 174 16.65 23.78 12.31
C GLU A 174 15.39 24.65 12.11
N SER A 175 15.43 25.94 12.46
CA SER A 175 14.28 26.84 12.26
C SER A 175 13.94 27.03 10.78
N GLU A 176 14.96 27.24 9.92
CA GLU A 176 14.74 27.36 8.46
C GLU A 176 14.19 26.04 7.88
N PHE A 177 14.68 24.89 8.34
CA PHE A 177 14.16 23.58 7.94
C PHE A 177 12.69 23.40 8.35
N LEU A 178 12.34 23.71 9.60
CA LEU A 178 10.96 23.61 10.07
C LEU A 178 10.02 24.51 9.29
N GLU A 179 10.44 25.72 8.90
CA GLU A 179 9.64 26.58 8.02
C GLU A 179 9.43 25.96 6.62
N LEU A 180 10.43 25.26 6.07
CA LEU A 180 10.34 24.62 4.76
C LEU A 180 9.43 23.40 4.74
N VAL A 181 9.33 22.68 5.85
CA VAL A 181 8.43 21.54 5.99
C VAL A 181 7.12 21.92 6.67
N ASP A 182 6.78 23.22 6.74
CA ASP A 182 5.54 23.72 7.36
C ASP A 182 5.32 23.22 8.81
N SER A 183 6.40 23.14 9.58
CA SER A 183 6.47 22.57 10.94
C SER A 183 6.05 21.09 11.05
N ARG A 184 5.80 20.43 9.92
CA ARG A 184 5.50 19.01 9.82
C ARG A 184 6.81 18.24 9.90
N TYR A 185 7.12 17.76 11.10
CA TYR A 185 8.35 17.04 11.39
C TYR A 185 8.05 15.81 12.24
N PHE A 186 8.81 14.73 12.02
CA PHE A 186 8.55 13.44 12.67
C PHE A 186 8.33 13.52 14.19
N VAL A 187 9.08 14.38 14.88
CA VAL A 187 8.97 14.53 16.34
C VAL A 187 7.74 15.34 16.74
N THR A 188 7.32 16.32 15.94
CA THR A 188 6.19 17.20 16.26
C THR A 188 4.84 16.59 15.89
N GLU A 189 4.82 15.65 14.94
CA GLU A 189 3.59 15.03 14.44
C GLU A 189 3.20 13.74 15.17
N GLN A 190 3.94 13.32 16.20
CA GLN A 190 3.61 12.10 16.95
C GLN A 190 2.22 12.15 17.60
N ASP A 191 1.73 13.35 17.92
CA ASP A 191 0.41 13.54 18.51
C ASP A 191 -0.74 13.53 17.47
N ASN A 192 -0.42 13.57 16.16
CA ASN A 192 -1.39 13.56 15.04
C ASN A 192 -1.32 12.26 14.22
N MET A 193 -0.73 11.20 14.80
CA MET A 193 -0.57 9.91 14.13
C MET A 193 -1.89 9.16 14.01
N VAL A 194 -2.06 8.45 12.91
CA VAL A 194 -3.11 7.42 12.81
C VAL A 194 -2.86 6.34 13.86
N GLU A 195 -3.86 6.08 14.69
CA GLU A 195 -3.90 4.89 15.52
C GLU A 195 -4.48 3.74 14.69
N PHE A 196 -3.61 2.81 14.29
CA PHE A 196 -4.03 1.64 13.52
C PHE A 196 -4.76 0.62 14.40
N GLU A 197 -5.99 0.28 14.03
CA GLU A 197 -6.61 -0.96 14.49
C GLU A 197 -5.92 -2.12 13.76
N SER A 198 -5.00 -2.80 14.46
CA SER A 198 -4.14 -3.82 13.87
C SER A 198 -4.49 -5.23 14.33
N MET A 199 -4.31 -6.19 13.43
CA MET A 199 -4.47 -7.61 13.67
C MET A 199 -3.13 -8.33 13.61
N GLU A 200 -2.84 -9.17 14.59
CA GLU A 200 -1.64 -10.00 14.58
C GLU A 200 -1.65 -10.95 13.39
N LEU A 201 -0.51 -11.04 12.69
CA LEU A 201 -0.31 -11.99 11.61
C LEU A 201 0.00 -13.37 12.20
N ASP A 202 -1.04 -14.21 12.28
CA ASP A 202 -0.94 -15.61 12.67
C ASP A 202 -1.18 -16.55 11.48
N TYR A 203 -0.71 -17.81 11.58
CA TYR A 203 -0.93 -18.81 10.53
C TYR A 203 -1.86 -19.96 11.02
N PRO A 204 -2.91 -20.32 10.26
CA PRO A 204 -3.35 -19.69 9.01
C PRO A 204 -3.92 -18.30 9.26
N ILE A 205 -3.68 -17.38 8.31
CA ILE A 205 -4.15 -15.99 8.39
C ILE A 205 -5.67 -16.02 8.37
N LYS A 206 -6.29 -15.56 9.45
CA LYS A 206 -7.76 -15.54 9.58
C LYS A 206 -8.35 -14.40 8.74
N ASP A 207 -9.58 -14.62 8.26
CA ASP A 207 -10.36 -13.66 7.49
C ASP A 207 -10.35 -12.26 8.12
N PHE A 208 -10.30 -11.23 7.27
CA PHE A 208 -10.44 -9.84 7.66
C PHE A 208 -11.69 -9.64 8.54
N PRO A 209 -11.57 -9.11 9.77
CA PRO A 209 -12.70 -8.58 10.51
C PRO A 209 -13.13 -7.34 9.76
N ARG A 210 -14.12 -7.50 8.88
CA ARG A 210 -14.87 -6.35 8.40
C ARG A 210 -15.40 -5.64 9.64
N VAL A 211 -15.12 -4.34 9.76
CA VAL A 211 -15.86 -3.51 10.70
C VAL A 211 -17.32 -3.71 10.33
N ASP A 212 -18.05 -4.40 11.21
CA ASP A 212 -19.45 -4.68 10.99
C ASP A 212 -20.12 -3.31 10.78
N ASP A 213 -20.64 -3.04 9.58
CA ASP A 213 -21.53 -1.91 9.27
C ASP A 213 -22.87 -2.02 10.03
N SER A 214 -22.85 -2.65 11.20
CA SER A 214 -23.94 -2.69 12.14
C SER A 214 -24.28 -1.24 12.48
N PRO A 215 -25.44 -0.73 12.03
CA PRO A 215 -25.86 0.60 12.41
C PRO A 215 -25.92 0.60 13.93
N LEU A 216 -25.19 1.54 14.54
CA LEU A 216 -25.26 1.85 15.97
C LEU A 216 -26.71 1.69 16.40
N SER A 217 -26.99 0.65 17.20
CA SER A 217 -28.34 0.42 17.68
C SER A 217 -28.76 1.69 18.39
N GLU A 218 -29.79 2.34 17.86
CA GLU A 218 -30.37 3.53 18.46
C GLU A 218 -30.66 3.19 19.91
N GLY A 219 -29.89 3.78 20.82
CA GLY A 219 -30.08 3.62 22.24
C GLY A 219 -31.53 3.96 22.57
N GLU A 220 -32.27 2.95 23.02
CA GLU A 220 -33.56 3.11 23.65
C GLU A 220 -33.43 4.16 24.74
N LYS A 221 -34.12 5.29 24.53
CA LYS A 221 -34.40 6.26 25.57
C LYS A 221 -35.44 5.64 26.50
N ASP A 222 -35.02 5.31 27.71
CA ASP A 222 -35.90 5.25 28.89
C ASP A 222 -35.61 6.44 29.82
#